data_AF-A0A1C7DSJ6-F1
#
_entry.id   AF-A0A1C7DSJ6-F1
#
_cell.length_a   1.000
_cell.length_b   1.000
_cell.length_c   1.000
_cell.angle_alpha   90.00
_cell.angle_beta   90.00
_cell.angle_gamma   90.00
#
_symmetry.space_group_name_H-M   'P 1'
#
loop_
_entity.id
_entity.type
_entity.pdbx_description
1 polymer ?
#
loop_
_entity_poly.entity_id
_entity_poly.type
_entity_poly.pdbx_seq_one_letter_code
_entity_poly.pdbx_strand_id
1 'polypeptide(L)'
;MFGLKVALFLAVLFGGMWLVKWTLRKSFNIEKEKKVWFSYNHVNNLHKKIDWGLRIVAMLVMFMVLYLMIFKGYSVAFYMLTFVTFMFIDSSVKAFFQWKYSDQPKQWILTMGEITFLVMVVIIGIIQFDLVNLQF
;
A
#
# COMPACT_ATOMS: atom_id res chain seq x y z
N MET A 1 28.12 -0.02 -5.09
CA MET A 1 27.26 1.09 -5.61
C MET A 1 25.76 0.76 -5.58
N PHE A 2 25.35 -0.48 -5.86
CA PHE A 2 23.93 -0.90 -5.83
C PHE A 2 23.25 -0.70 -4.46
N GLY A 3 23.88 -1.11 -3.36
CA GLY A 3 23.32 -0.97 -2.01
C GLY A 3 23.01 0.48 -1.59
N LEU A 4 23.82 1.45 -2.02
CA LEU A 4 23.57 2.87 -1.76
C LEU A 4 22.31 3.36 -2.47
N LYS A 5 22.10 2.94 -3.73
CA LYS A 5 20.89 3.30 -4.50
C LYS A 5 19.63 2.73 -3.84
N VAL A 6 19.69 1.47 -3.38
CA VAL A 6 18.58 0.84 -2.65
C VAL A 6 18.31 1.56 -1.32
N ALA A 7 19.36 1.88 -0.56
CA ALA A 7 19.22 2.60 0.70
C ALA A 7 18.59 4.00 0.51
N LEU A 8 19.02 4.75 -0.51
CA LEU A 8 18.44 6.05 -0.86
C LEU A 8 16.98 5.92 -1.28
N PHE A 9 16.64 4.91 -2.10
CA PHE A 9 15.25 4.67 -2.49
C PHE A 9 14.36 4.37 -1.29
N LEU A 10 14.81 3.50 -0.37
CA LEU A 10 14.08 3.21 0.86
C LEU A 10 13.94 4.47 1.74
N ALA A 11 15.00 5.29 1.85
CA ALA A 11 14.95 6.54 2.60
C ALA A 11 13.90 7.51 2.02
N VAL A 12 13.82 7.64 0.69
CA VAL A 12 12.81 8.46 0.01
C VAL A 12 11.40 7.90 0.22
N LEU A 13 11.22 6.58 0.15
CA LEU A 13 9.95 5.91 0.40
C LEU A 13 9.46 6.16 1.83
N PHE A 14 10.26 5.82 2.84
CA PHE A 14 9.88 5.96 4.25
C PHE A 14 9.78 7.43 4.67
N GLY A 15 10.71 8.27 4.22
CA GLY A 15 10.67 9.71 4.45
C GLY A 15 9.46 10.36 3.81
N GLY A 16 9.13 9.99 2.56
CA GLY A 16 7.95 10.45 1.85
C GLY A 16 6.65 10.03 2.53
N MET A 17 6.53 8.75 2.94
CA MET A 17 5.37 8.29 3.72
C MET A 17 5.20 9.05 5.04
N TRP A 18 6.31 9.31 5.75
CA TRP A 18 6.28 10.10 6.97
C TRP A 18 5.86 11.55 6.71
N LEU A 19 6.38 12.16 5.65
CA LEU A 19 6.02 13.51 5.23
C LEU A 19 4.53 13.61 4.87
N VAL A 20 4.00 12.71 4.04
CA VAL A 20 2.57 12.68 3.68
C VAL A 20 1.69 12.57 4.92
N LYS A 21 2.04 11.68 5.86
CA LYS A 21 1.32 11.56 7.14
C LYS A 21 1.35 12.85 7.93
N TRP A 22 2.53 13.46 8.04
CA TRP A 22 2.74 14.64 8.84
C TRP A 22 1.99 15.86 8.27
N THR A 23 2.08 16.07 6.95
CA THR A 23 1.38 17.17 6.27
C THR A 23 -0.14 16.99 6.37
N LEU A 24 -0.68 15.82 6.04
CA LEU A 24 -2.12 15.56 6.12
C LEU A 24 -2.66 15.69 7.54
N ARG A 25 -1.94 15.18 8.56
CA ARG A 25 -2.35 15.37 9.96
C ARG A 25 -2.44 16.84 10.34
N LYS A 26 -1.46 17.63 9.94
CA LYS A 26 -1.40 19.06 10.24
C LYS A 26 -2.49 19.83 9.49
N SER A 27 -2.69 19.54 8.21
CA SER A 27 -3.67 20.23 7.37
C SER A 27 -5.12 19.93 7.76
N PHE A 28 -5.44 18.69 8.11
CA PHE A 28 -6.82 18.27 8.40
C PHE A 28 -7.15 18.21 9.90
N ASN A 29 -6.20 18.65 10.75
CA ASN A 29 -6.28 18.58 12.21
C ASN A 29 -6.72 17.20 12.69
N ILE A 30 -6.02 16.16 12.23
CA ILE A 30 -6.36 14.76 12.51
C ILE A 30 -5.71 14.37 13.83
N GLU A 31 -6.53 14.04 14.81
CA GLU A 31 -6.06 13.54 16.10
C GLU A 31 -5.21 12.27 15.92
N LYS A 32 -4.18 12.13 16.75
CA LYS A 32 -3.43 10.89 16.80
C LYS A 32 -4.35 9.80 17.32
N GLU A 33 -4.50 8.73 16.55
CA GLU A 33 -5.07 7.49 17.05
C GLU A 33 -4.37 7.07 18.34
N LYS A 34 -5.14 6.82 19.40
CA LYS A 34 -4.67 6.04 20.55
C LYS A 34 -4.55 4.59 20.11
N LYS A 35 -3.52 4.27 19.34
CA LYS A 35 -3.21 2.88 18.97
C LYS A 35 -2.59 2.21 20.19
N VAL A 36 -3.38 1.38 20.87
CA VAL A 36 -2.82 0.32 21.70
C VAL A 36 -2.08 -0.60 20.73
N TRP A 37 -0.76 -0.65 20.84
CA TRP A 37 0.05 -1.60 20.07
C TRP A 37 -0.56 -3.00 20.22
N PHE A 38 -0.78 -3.70 19.10
CA PHE A 38 -1.38 -5.05 19.01
C PHE A 38 -2.91 -5.20 19.13
N SER A 39 -3.72 -4.13 19.11
CA SER A 39 -5.16 -4.29 18.92
C SER A 39 -5.50 -4.61 17.45
N TYR A 40 -6.21 -5.71 17.21
CA TYR A 40 -6.88 -6.01 15.93
C TYR A 40 -7.95 -4.93 15.67
N ASN A 41 -7.54 -3.78 15.11
CA ASN A 41 -8.39 -2.62 14.85
C ASN A 41 -9.28 -2.84 13.62
N HIS A 42 -10.15 -3.84 13.66
CA HIS A 42 -11.30 -3.87 12.79
C HIS A 42 -12.39 -3.00 13.41
N VAL A 43 -12.79 -1.96 12.70
CA VAL A 43 -13.90 -1.07 13.09
C VAL A 43 -15.17 -1.87 13.45
N ASN A 44 -15.43 -2.98 12.75
CA ASN A 44 -16.47 -3.93 13.10
C ASN A 44 -16.16 -5.35 12.58
N ASN A 45 -17.02 -6.32 12.93
CA ASN A 45 -16.88 -7.71 12.48
C ASN A 45 -17.04 -7.88 10.96
N LEU A 46 -17.74 -6.97 10.28
CA LEU A 46 -17.90 -7.00 8.83
C LEU A 46 -16.56 -6.67 8.13
N HIS A 47 -15.89 -5.61 8.58
CA HIS A 47 -14.55 -5.22 8.13
C HIS A 47 -13.58 -6.39 8.27
N LYS A 48 -13.59 -7.07 9.41
CA LYS A 48 -12.74 -8.26 9.65
C LYS A 48 -12.97 -9.37 8.63
N LYS A 49 -14.23 -9.69 8.32
CA LYS A 49 -14.58 -10.73 7.34
C LYS A 49 -14.14 -10.35 5.93
N ILE A 50 -14.35 -9.09 5.53
CA ILE A 50 -13.95 -8.59 4.22
C ILE A 50 -12.43 -8.58 4.10
N ASP A 51 -11.70 -8.05 5.09
CA ASP A 51 -10.24 -8.03 5.10
C ASP A 51 -9.65 -9.44 4.96
N TRP A 52 -10.21 -10.40 5.70
CA TRP A 52 -9.73 -11.78 5.65
C TRP A 52 -10.01 -12.44 4.30
N GLY A 53 -11.20 -12.22 3.73
CA GLY A 53 -11.53 -12.67 2.38
C GLY A 53 -10.62 -12.06 1.32
N LEU A 54 -10.38 -10.75 1.39
CA LEU A 54 -9.49 -10.04 0.47
C LEU A 54 -8.06 -10.57 0.55
N ARG A 55 -7.56 -10.86 1.76
CA ARG A 55 -6.23 -11.45 1.94
C ARG A 55 -6.09 -12.83 1.34
N ILE A 56 -7.11 -13.68 1.45
CA ILE A 56 -7.09 -15.02 0.83
C ILE A 56 -7.08 -14.90 -0.69
N VAL A 57 -7.96 -14.07 -1.25
CA VAL A 57 -8.01 -13.82 -2.70
C VAL A 57 -6.67 -13.25 -3.19
N ALA A 58 -6.13 -12.24 -2.51
CA ALA A 58 -4.84 -11.66 -2.82
C ALA A 58 -3.74 -12.72 -2.79
N MET A 59 -3.69 -13.56 -1.75
CA MET A 59 -2.71 -14.63 -1.64
C MET A 59 -2.77 -15.60 -2.82
N LEU A 60 -3.97 -16.09 -3.18
CA LEU A 60 -4.15 -17.00 -4.32
C LEU A 60 -3.74 -16.36 -5.65
N VAL A 61 -4.15 -15.12 -5.90
CA VAL A 61 -3.80 -14.40 -7.12
C VAL A 61 -2.30 -14.11 -7.17
N MET A 62 -1.68 -13.72 -6.07
CA MET A 62 -0.23 -13.49 -6.01
C MET A 62 0.58 -14.76 -6.27
N PHE A 63 0.14 -15.93 -5.78
CA PHE A 63 0.77 -17.20 -6.14
C PHE A 63 0.65 -17.50 -7.63
N MET A 64 -0.52 -17.25 -8.23
CA MET A 64 -0.72 -17.43 -9.67
C MET A 64 0.16 -16.48 -10.49
N VAL A 65 0.22 -15.20 -10.11
CA VAL A 65 1.04 -14.20 -10.80
C VAL A 65 2.53 -14.50 -10.65
N LEU A 66 2.96 -14.99 -9.48
CA LEU A 66 4.32 -15.46 -9.27
C LEU A 66 4.66 -16.66 -10.18
N TYR A 67 3.74 -17.62 -10.32
CA TYR A 67 3.90 -18.72 -11.28
C TYR A 67 4.03 -18.21 -12.72
N LEU A 68 3.18 -17.27 -13.14
CA LEU A 68 3.25 -16.67 -14.47
C LEU A 68 4.58 -15.92 -14.70
N MET A 69 5.07 -15.20 -13.69
CA MET A 69 6.35 -14.49 -13.77
C MET A 69 7.52 -15.46 -13.94
N ILE A 70 7.60 -16.49 -13.11
CA ILE A 70 8.75 -17.43 -13.08
C ILE A 70 8.73 -18.38 -14.28
N PHE A 71 7.56 -18.94 -14.62
CA PHE A 71 7.47 -20.05 -15.58
C PHE A 71 6.93 -19.66 -16.95
N LYS A 72 6.27 -18.50 -17.08
CA LYS A 72 5.67 -18.03 -18.34
C LYS A 72 6.29 -16.74 -18.86
N GLY A 73 7.34 -16.23 -18.22
CA GLY A 73 8.09 -15.05 -18.67
C GLY A 73 7.32 -13.74 -18.55
N TYR A 74 6.32 -13.66 -17.67
CA TYR A 74 5.64 -12.39 -17.39
C TYR A 74 6.60 -11.43 -16.69
N SER A 75 6.47 -10.13 -16.99
CA SER A 75 7.38 -9.12 -16.45
C SER A 75 7.20 -8.93 -14.94
N VAL A 76 8.28 -8.52 -14.27
CA VAL A 76 8.23 -8.10 -12.85
C VAL A 76 7.27 -6.92 -12.64
N ALA A 77 7.10 -6.07 -13.65
CA ALA A 77 6.13 -4.98 -13.63
C ALA A 77 4.69 -5.49 -13.48
N PHE A 78 4.33 -6.60 -14.12
CA PHE A 78 3.00 -7.22 -13.97
C PHE A 78 2.77 -7.71 -12.53
N TYR A 79 3.79 -8.28 -11.90
CA TYR A 79 3.74 -8.67 -10.49
C TYR A 79 3.58 -7.45 -9.57
N MET A 80 4.40 -6.41 -9.75
CA MET A 80 4.33 -5.18 -8.95
C MET A 80 3.00 -4.46 -9.09
N LEU A 81 2.45 -4.38 -10.32
CA LEU A 81 1.15 -3.79 -10.58
C LEU A 81 0.05 -4.54 -9.84
N THR A 82 0.02 -5.87 -9.95
CA THR A 82 -0.95 -6.72 -9.26
C THR A 82 -0.89 -6.52 -7.75
N PHE A 83 0.32 -6.52 -7.19
CA PHE A 83 0.53 -6.28 -5.76
C PHE A 83 -0.03 -4.93 -5.30
N VAL A 84 0.28 -3.86 -6.03
CA VAL A 84 -0.21 -2.51 -5.70
C VAL A 84 -1.73 -2.40 -5.86
N THR A 85 -2.32 -3.05 -6.85
CA THR A 85 -3.79 -3.12 -6.99
C THR A 85 -4.44 -3.71 -5.75
N PHE A 86 -3.92 -4.82 -5.21
CA PHE A 86 -4.45 -5.39 -3.98
C PHE A 86 -4.25 -4.50 -2.76
N MET A 87 -3.08 -3.86 -2.61
CA MET A 87 -2.85 -2.89 -1.53
C MET A 87 -3.81 -1.69 -1.63
N PHE A 88 -4.11 -1.24 -2.86
CA PHE A 88 -5.07 -0.17 -3.12
C PHE A 88 -6.48 -0.56 -2.70
N ILE A 89 -6.93 -1.78 -3.06
CA ILE A 89 -8.24 -2.29 -2.67
C ILE A 89 -8.33 -2.43 -1.14
N ASP A 90 -7.33 -3.03 -0.49
CA ASP A 90 -7.28 -3.21 0.97
C ASP A 90 -7.35 -1.86 1.71
N SER A 91 -6.54 -0.90 1.26
CA SER A 91 -6.54 0.46 1.83
C SER A 91 -7.86 1.19 1.58
N SER A 92 -8.51 0.97 0.43
CA SER A 92 -9.81 1.56 0.12
C SER A 92 -10.92 0.99 1.01
N VAL A 93 -10.93 -0.34 1.21
CA VAL A 93 -11.86 -0.99 2.15
C VAL A 93 -11.67 -0.42 3.55
N LYS A 94 -10.42 -0.36 4.02
CA LYS A 94 -10.09 0.21 5.33
C LYS A 94 -10.51 1.67 5.45
N ALA A 95 -10.23 2.49 4.44
CA ALA A 95 -10.63 3.90 4.40
C ALA A 95 -12.15 4.07 4.45
N PHE A 96 -12.89 3.22 3.73
CA PHE A 96 -14.36 3.20 3.78
C PHE A 96 -14.87 2.89 5.19
N PHE A 97 -14.31 1.88 5.87
CA PHE A 97 -14.69 1.55 7.23
C PHE A 97 -14.31 2.64 8.24
N GLN A 98 -13.15 3.26 8.08
CA GLN A 98 -12.75 4.42 8.87
C GLN A 98 -13.72 5.58 8.70
N TRP A 99 -14.07 5.92 7.45
CA TRP A 99 -14.96 7.04 7.17
C TRP A 99 -16.38 6.83 7.73
N LYS A 100 -16.94 5.62 7.55
CA LYS A 100 -18.36 5.38 7.83
C LYS A 100 -18.65 4.86 9.23
N TYR A 101 -17.71 4.15 9.86
CA TYR A 101 -17.99 3.38 11.08
C TYR A 101 -17.03 3.67 12.25
N SER A 102 -15.96 4.46 12.06
CA SER A 102 -14.99 4.74 13.13
C SER A 102 -15.34 6.01 13.90
N ASP A 103 -15.00 6.04 15.19
CA ASP A 103 -15.06 7.24 16.04
C ASP A 103 -14.15 8.38 15.54
N GLN A 104 -13.17 8.05 14.69
CA GLN A 104 -12.22 8.99 14.11
C GLN A 104 -12.28 8.96 12.57
N PRO A 105 -13.34 9.51 11.96
CA PRO A 105 -13.59 9.36 10.53
C PRO A 105 -12.45 9.96 9.70
N LYS A 106 -11.88 11.10 10.10
CA LYS A 106 -10.81 11.78 9.35
C LYS A 106 -9.55 10.94 9.09
N GLN A 107 -9.35 9.83 9.78
CA GLN A 107 -8.23 8.92 9.51
C GLN A 107 -8.22 8.34 8.10
N TRP A 108 -9.38 8.21 7.46
CA TRP A 108 -9.45 7.69 6.09
C TRP A 108 -8.58 8.51 5.14
N ILE A 109 -8.43 9.82 5.40
CA ILE A 109 -7.58 10.75 4.63
C ILE A 109 -6.11 10.32 4.70
N LEU A 110 -5.64 9.88 5.87
CA LEU A 110 -4.27 9.39 6.04
C LEU A 110 -4.07 8.07 5.31
N THR A 111 -5.00 7.12 5.47
CA THR A 111 -4.94 5.82 4.79
C THR A 111 -4.93 6.01 3.27
N MET A 112 -5.80 6.88 2.73
CA MET A 112 -5.83 7.19 1.29
C MET A 112 -4.59 7.93 0.83
N GLY A 113 -4.06 8.85 1.63
CA GLY A 113 -2.81 9.56 1.32
C GLY A 113 -1.60 8.62 1.23
N GLU A 114 -1.48 7.70 2.18
CA GLU A 114 -0.41 6.68 2.21
C GLU A 114 -0.45 5.79 0.95
N ILE A 115 -1.61 5.24 0.64
CA ILE A 115 -1.72 4.33 -0.50
C ILE A 115 -1.57 5.05 -1.83
N THR A 116 -2.08 6.28 -1.95
CA THR A 116 -1.87 7.11 -3.16
C THR A 116 -0.38 7.39 -3.37
N PHE A 117 0.35 7.74 -2.30
CA PHE A 117 1.80 7.92 -2.39
C PHE A 117 2.52 6.64 -2.81
N LEU A 118 2.17 5.50 -2.21
CA LEU A 118 2.77 4.20 -2.55
C LEU A 118 2.51 3.83 -4.03
N VAL A 119 1.27 3.98 -4.49
CA VAL A 119 0.89 3.74 -5.90
C VAL A 119 1.73 4.60 -6.84
N MET A 120 1.88 5.90 -6.54
CA MET A 120 2.72 6.80 -7.34
C MET A 120 4.18 6.34 -7.38
N VAL A 121 4.76 5.96 -6.24
CA VAL A 121 6.15 5.49 -6.20
C VAL A 121 6.34 4.21 -7.01
N VAL A 122 5.39 3.26 -6.95
CA VAL A 122 5.51 2.03 -7.74
C VAL A 122 5.32 2.29 -9.23
N ILE A 123 4.39 3.15 -9.63
CA ILE A 123 4.23 3.53 -11.05
C ILE A 123 5.51 4.21 -11.56
N ILE A 124 6.08 5.16 -10.82
CA ILE A 124 7.35 5.79 -11.16
C ILE A 124 8.47 4.75 -11.24
N GLY A 125 8.51 3.82 -10.29
CA GLY A 125 9.46 2.71 -10.29
C GLY A 125 9.36 1.88 -11.56
N ILE A 126 8.16 1.42 -11.92
CA ILE A 126 7.90 0.63 -13.14
C ILE A 126 8.35 1.40 -14.39
N ILE A 127 7.95 2.68 -14.51
CA ILE A 127 8.35 3.53 -15.65
C ILE A 127 9.87 3.66 -15.72
N GLN A 128 10.55 3.88 -14.60
CA GLN A 128 12.02 3.96 -14.58
C GLN A 128 12.68 2.63 -14.91
N PHE A 129 12.16 1.50 -14.42
CA PHE A 129 12.69 0.18 -14.77
C PHE A 129 12.54 -0.13 -16.26
N ASP A 130 11.40 0.24 -16.85
CA ASP A 130 11.10 0.04 -18.27
C ASP A 130 11.91 1.00 -19.16
N LEU A 131 12.01 2.29 -18.79
CA LEU A 131 12.81 3.31 -19.50
C LEU A 131 14.32 3.08 -19.41
N VAL A 132 14.82 2.51 -18.31
CA VAL A 132 16.26 2.27 -18.08
C VAL A 132 16.71 0.94 -18.72
N ASN A 133 15.82 0.17 -19.35
CA ASN A 133 16.16 -1.01 -20.14
C ASN A 133 17.02 -2.04 -19.36
N LEU A 134 16.83 -2.14 -18.04
CA LEU A 134 17.44 -3.20 -17.23
C LEU A 134 16.63 -4.48 -17.42
N GLN A 135 16.79 -5.08 -18.61
CA GLN A 135 16.45 -6.47 -18.84
C GLN A 135 17.40 -7.32 -17.99
N PHE A 136 16.86 -7.98 -16.97
CA PHE A 136 17.51 -9.12 -16.33
C PHE A 136 16.97 -10.39 -16.95
#